data_AF-A0A7X7TDU8-F1
#
_entry.id   AF-A0A7X7TDU8-F1
#
_cell.length_a   1.000
_cell.length_b   1.000
_cell.length_c   1.000
_cell.angle_alpha   90.00
_cell.angle_beta   90.00
_cell.angle_gamma   90.00
#
_symmetry.space_group_name_H-M   'P 1'
#
loop_
_entity.id
_entity.type
_entity.pdbx_description
1 polymer ?
#
loop_
_entity_poly.entity_id
_entity_poly.type
_entity_poly.pdbx_seq_one_letter_code
_entity_poly.pdbx_strand_id
1 'polypeptide(L)'
;MDDKTPASIVGWKSWVLLGLAVLAIGLYLIATTVLIAEDGIPYIRRAQQCTSDIGRAFQIPGIGYPFLISVVHSLFYPDSTLAIGWIISAQGTTLGCRFAALLLLYGIARRWIGRRQSFMAMLALAFLPYPARFGSDTMRDWPFLVFLIAGMGSLWVGCRNRRLEWFVIAGCLSGMGYLFRVEGAQVVLLGLIALGVEWFARFTDQSRRRLALAGVFLLAGFYVGGGWQMTLRGKILPDKLRFGRIQTTHEPASERIVARPEPGPVLAAIDPAPRWNSKAFVKTPWVLLRQTAECMSPHMLAIAWIGLVTAWRRMSGRSTARFWIGLWGGFQIVMLIYLYSTYGYMSRRHVLPIVVALCLFLPEGFEYVARCILGTSGVASNPVGFRRMVWILLAAGMAINVPKLASPLREDKRGYRLASRWLAENTPEGTKVLVDDARIAFYADRPYLIRPSKTSVSQRYPYLVSRKSRDAGNPQVRKRGVAEPVYSAPLNSRSQDEVVVYRILRPPFRKPPPQKGP
;
A
#
# COMPACT_ATOMS: atom_id res chain seq x y z
N MET A 1 3.73 -22.10 36.75
CA MET A 1 4.19 -23.26 35.96
C MET A 1 5.22 -22.75 34.97
N ASP A 2 6.48 -22.71 35.42
CA ASP A 2 7.61 -22.27 34.61
C ASP A 2 8.04 -23.40 33.67
N ASP A 3 7.56 -23.32 32.43
CA ASP A 3 7.92 -24.21 31.34
C ASP A 3 9.36 -23.88 30.89
N LYS A 4 10.35 -24.49 31.56
CA LYS A 4 11.77 -24.47 31.21
C LYS A 4 12.12 -25.46 30.08
N THR A 5 11.20 -25.76 29.17
CA THR A 5 11.63 -26.34 27.88
C THR A 5 12.49 -25.29 27.17
N PRO A 6 13.65 -25.64 26.59
CA PRO A 6 14.51 -24.68 25.91
C PRO A 6 13.73 -24.00 24.79
N ALA A 7 13.30 -22.76 25.07
CA ALA A 7 12.38 -21.98 24.25
C ALA A 7 12.92 -21.70 22.82
N SER A 8 14.18 -22.04 22.55
CA SER A 8 14.86 -21.89 21.27
C SER A 8 14.44 -22.92 20.21
N ILE A 9 14.22 -24.20 20.57
CA ILE A 9 14.04 -25.27 19.57
C ILE A 9 12.63 -25.31 19.00
N VAL A 10 11.59 -25.06 19.80
CA VAL A 10 10.23 -25.02 19.23
C VAL A 10 10.10 -23.75 18.37
N GLY A 11 10.79 -22.67 18.74
CA GLY A 11 10.77 -21.31 18.16
C GLY A 11 10.78 -21.28 16.65
N TRP A 12 11.85 -21.81 16.06
CA TRP A 12 12.17 -21.69 14.65
C TRP A 12 11.15 -22.36 13.73
N LYS A 13 10.49 -23.45 14.16
CA LYS A 13 9.46 -24.15 13.37
C LYS A 13 8.30 -23.22 12.98
N SER A 14 7.84 -22.38 13.91
CA SER A 14 6.76 -21.42 13.64
C SER A 14 7.17 -20.35 12.62
N TRP A 15 8.42 -19.88 12.68
CA TRP A 15 8.96 -18.91 11.72
C TRP A 15 9.06 -19.50 10.32
N VAL A 16 9.59 -20.72 10.22
CA VAL A 16 9.74 -21.43 8.94
C VAL A 16 8.37 -21.69 8.32
N LEU A 17 7.41 -22.24 9.06
CA LEU A 17 6.06 -22.50 8.55
C LEU A 17 5.35 -21.21 8.12
N LEU A 18 5.43 -20.15 8.91
CA LEU A 18 4.86 -18.85 8.54
C LEU A 18 5.53 -18.30 7.28
N GLY A 19 6.85 -18.40 7.19
CA GLY A 19 7.61 -17.95 6.03
C GLY A 19 7.25 -18.70 4.76
N LEU A 20 7.19 -20.03 4.83
CA LEU A 20 6.77 -20.87 3.71
C LEU A 20 5.36 -20.52 3.26
N ALA A 21 4.41 -20.31 4.18
CA ALA A 21 3.05 -19.92 3.82
C ALA A 21 3.00 -18.54 3.12
N VAL A 22 3.72 -17.55 3.65
CA VAL A 22 3.77 -16.19 3.07
C VAL A 22 4.41 -16.20 1.69
N LEU A 23 5.52 -16.92 1.53
CA LEU A 23 6.23 -17.03 0.25
C LEU A 23 5.43 -17.84 -0.76
N ALA A 24 4.83 -18.97 -0.39
CA ALA A 24 4.02 -19.78 -1.31
C ALA A 24 2.83 -18.99 -1.86
N ILE A 25 2.03 -18.35 -0.99
CA ILE A 25 0.92 -17.49 -1.42
C ILE A 25 1.45 -16.32 -2.25
N GLY A 26 2.56 -15.72 -1.81
CA GLY A 26 3.16 -14.56 -2.45
C GLY A 26 3.61 -14.82 -3.87
N LEU A 27 4.40 -15.88 -4.06
CA LEU A 27 4.93 -16.33 -5.35
C LEU A 27 3.81 -16.81 -6.28
N TYR A 28 2.81 -17.51 -5.76
CA TYR A 28 1.62 -17.86 -6.54
C TYR A 28 0.92 -16.62 -7.12
N LEU A 29 0.69 -15.60 -6.28
CA LEU A 29 0.06 -14.36 -6.73
C LEU A 29 0.91 -13.59 -7.75
N ILE A 30 2.23 -13.59 -7.59
CA ILE A 30 3.16 -12.99 -8.56
C ILE A 30 3.09 -13.75 -9.90
N ALA A 31 3.20 -15.08 -9.86
CA ALA A 31 3.16 -15.93 -11.05
C ALA A 31 1.83 -15.83 -11.81
N THR A 32 0.72 -15.60 -11.09
CA THR A 32 -0.61 -15.41 -11.67
C THR A 32 -0.99 -13.94 -11.87
N THR A 33 -0.03 -13.01 -11.82
CA THR A 33 -0.33 -11.60 -12.06
C THR A 33 -0.58 -11.32 -13.54
N VAL A 34 -1.78 -10.86 -13.88
CA VAL A 34 -2.14 -10.44 -15.24
C VAL A 34 -1.58 -9.07 -15.57
N LEU A 35 -1.68 -8.16 -14.60
CA LEU A 35 -1.30 -6.77 -14.72
C LEU A 35 -0.91 -6.22 -13.35
N ILE A 36 0.14 -5.41 -13.29
CA ILE A 36 0.52 -4.71 -12.06
C ILE A 36 -0.45 -3.57 -11.69
N ALA A 37 -0.27 -3.04 -10.48
CA ALA A 37 -0.83 -1.78 -10.07
C ALA A 37 -0.50 -0.64 -11.01
N GLU A 38 -1.50 0.20 -11.25
CA GLU A 38 -1.34 1.43 -12.02
C GLU A 38 -0.28 2.35 -11.40
N ASP A 39 -0.32 2.49 -10.07
CA ASP A 39 0.71 3.22 -9.32
C ASP A 39 2.11 2.58 -9.40
N GLY A 40 2.18 1.31 -9.82
CA GLY A 40 3.43 0.56 -10.01
C GLY A 40 4.33 1.15 -11.08
N ILE A 41 3.76 1.69 -12.15
CA ILE A 41 4.52 2.21 -13.29
C ILE A 41 5.36 3.43 -12.90
N PRO A 42 4.79 4.47 -12.25
CA PRO A 42 5.59 5.55 -11.71
C PRO A 42 6.74 5.08 -10.80
N TYR A 43 6.53 4.04 -9.99
CA TYR A 43 7.59 3.52 -9.12
C TYR A 43 8.71 2.84 -9.90
N ILE A 44 8.37 2.01 -10.88
CA ILE A 44 9.35 1.34 -11.76
C ILE A 44 10.15 2.37 -12.55
N ARG A 45 9.49 3.37 -13.15
CA ARG A 45 10.18 4.43 -13.91
C ARG A 45 11.14 5.24 -13.05
N ARG A 46 10.76 5.54 -11.81
CA ARG A 46 11.66 6.20 -10.87
C ARG A 46 12.81 5.29 -10.46
N ALA A 47 12.59 3.98 -10.37
CA ALA A 47 13.65 3.02 -10.08
C ALA A 47 14.68 2.97 -11.23
N GLN A 48 14.22 3.03 -12.48
CA GLN A 48 15.07 3.19 -13.67
C GLN A 48 15.82 4.53 -13.69
N GLN A 49 15.25 5.58 -13.09
CA GLN A 49 15.95 6.85 -12.91
C GLN A 49 16.99 6.78 -11.81
N CYS A 50 16.74 6.04 -10.72
CA CYS A 50 17.73 5.83 -9.67
C CYS A 50 19.03 5.20 -10.19
N THR A 51 18.95 4.33 -11.20
CA THR A 51 20.13 3.69 -11.79
C THR A 51 20.92 4.61 -12.73
N SER A 52 20.31 5.68 -13.25
CA SER A 52 20.97 6.63 -14.16
C SER A 52 21.43 7.92 -13.47
N ASP A 53 20.63 8.46 -12.54
CA ASP A 53 20.95 9.68 -11.79
C ASP A 53 20.31 9.61 -10.40
N ILE A 54 21.09 9.12 -9.44
CA ILE A 54 20.64 8.95 -8.06
C ILE A 54 20.34 10.29 -7.37
N GLY A 55 21.10 11.35 -7.69
CA GLY A 55 20.98 12.67 -7.09
C GLY A 55 19.63 13.32 -7.43
N ARG A 56 19.25 13.28 -8.72
CA ARG A 56 17.94 13.77 -9.17
C ARG A 56 16.80 12.91 -8.63
N ALA A 57 17.00 11.59 -8.51
CA ALA A 57 15.99 10.70 -7.98
C ALA A 57 15.63 11.02 -6.51
N PHE A 58 16.60 11.39 -5.67
CA PHE A 58 16.36 11.76 -4.27
C PHE A 58 15.56 13.06 -4.05
N GLN A 59 15.49 13.95 -5.04
CA GLN A 59 14.69 15.17 -4.97
C GLN A 59 13.18 14.92 -5.11
N ILE A 60 12.78 13.73 -5.59
CA ILE A 60 11.38 13.35 -5.80
C ILE A 60 10.82 12.69 -4.53
N PRO A 61 9.62 13.09 -4.05
CA PRO A 61 9.00 12.48 -2.88
C PRO A 61 8.63 11.01 -3.11
N GLY A 62 8.78 10.21 -2.04
CA GLY A 62 8.44 8.79 -2.08
C GLY A 62 9.52 7.92 -2.75
N ILE A 63 10.79 8.30 -2.61
CA ILE A 63 11.92 7.65 -3.28
C ILE A 63 12.29 6.29 -2.67
N GLY A 64 11.91 6.02 -1.42
CA GLY A 64 12.31 4.81 -0.71
C GLY A 64 11.93 3.52 -1.45
N TYR A 65 10.72 3.45 -2.01
CA TYR A 65 10.28 2.26 -2.75
C TYR A 65 10.98 2.11 -4.11
N PRO A 66 11.02 3.12 -5.01
CA PRO A 66 11.83 3.06 -6.23
C PRO A 66 13.30 2.71 -5.99
N PHE A 67 13.92 3.24 -4.93
CA PHE A 67 15.30 2.92 -4.57
C PHE A 67 15.45 1.43 -4.26
N LEU A 68 14.60 0.86 -3.41
CA LEU A 68 14.64 -0.59 -3.14
C LEU A 68 14.42 -1.43 -4.41
N ILE A 69 13.51 -1.02 -5.29
CA ILE A 69 13.31 -1.70 -6.58
C ILE A 69 14.61 -1.68 -7.39
N SER A 70 15.29 -0.54 -7.47
CA SER A 70 16.55 -0.42 -8.22
C SER A 70 17.67 -1.29 -7.67
N VAL A 71 17.77 -1.40 -6.34
CA VAL A 71 18.74 -2.29 -5.68
C VAL A 71 18.44 -3.75 -6.03
N VAL A 72 17.19 -4.18 -5.87
CA VAL A 72 16.77 -5.56 -6.20
C VAL A 72 16.97 -5.85 -7.68
N HIS A 73 16.63 -4.91 -8.57
CA HIS A 73 16.85 -5.07 -10.00
C HIS A 73 18.32 -5.22 -10.35
N SER A 74 19.18 -4.38 -9.78
CA SER A 74 20.64 -4.44 -10.01
C SER A 74 21.26 -5.75 -9.52
N LEU A 75 20.70 -6.35 -8.46
CA LEU A 75 21.19 -7.61 -7.90
C LEU A 75 20.78 -8.85 -8.71
N PHE A 76 19.56 -8.87 -9.26
CA PHE A 76 19.01 -10.07 -9.91
C PHE A 76 18.89 -9.97 -11.44
N TYR A 77 18.91 -8.76 -11.98
CA TYR A 77 18.66 -8.47 -13.40
C TYR A 77 19.53 -7.32 -13.93
N PRO A 78 20.87 -7.31 -13.69
CA PRO A 78 21.73 -6.17 -14.00
C PRO A 78 21.68 -5.73 -15.48
N ASP A 79 21.54 -6.68 -16.40
CA ASP A 79 21.57 -6.42 -17.85
C ASP A 79 20.17 -6.29 -18.50
N SER A 80 19.09 -6.47 -17.73
CA SER A 80 17.74 -6.51 -18.30
C SER A 80 17.13 -5.12 -18.44
N THR A 81 17.11 -4.59 -19.65
CA THR A 81 16.32 -3.39 -19.99
C THR A 81 14.82 -3.66 -20.11
N LEU A 82 14.42 -4.93 -20.18
CA LEU A 82 13.03 -5.35 -20.37
C LEU A 82 12.15 -4.95 -19.17
N ALA A 83 10.95 -4.43 -19.46
CA ALA A 83 9.96 -4.05 -18.46
C ALA A 83 9.61 -5.19 -17.48
N ILE A 84 9.70 -6.45 -17.93
CA ILE A 84 9.37 -7.61 -17.11
C ILE A 84 10.35 -7.80 -15.94
N GLY A 85 11.65 -7.56 -16.15
CA GLY A 85 12.66 -7.66 -15.08
C GLY A 85 12.39 -6.62 -13.98
N TRP A 86 11.99 -5.42 -14.36
CA TRP A 86 11.59 -4.37 -13.41
C TRP A 86 10.29 -4.69 -12.66
N ILE A 87 9.30 -5.28 -13.35
CA ILE A 87 8.05 -5.74 -12.72
C ILE A 87 8.36 -6.79 -11.64
N ILE A 88 9.12 -7.83 -11.99
CA ILE A 88 9.48 -8.90 -11.06
C ILE A 88 10.30 -8.35 -9.88
N SER A 89 11.25 -7.45 -10.14
CA SER A 89 12.04 -6.79 -9.09
C SER A 89 11.15 -6.02 -8.11
N ALA A 90 10.14 -5.31 -8.61
CA ALA A 90 9.21 -4.55 -7.78
C ALA A 90 8.24 -5.43 -6.98
N GLN A 91 7.72 -6.50 -7.59
CA GLN A 91 6.89 -7.47 -6.88
C GLN A 91 7.70 -8.24 -5.83
N GLY A 92 8.92 -8.66 -6.17
CA GLY A 92 9.86 -9.32 -5.27
C GLY A 92 10.25 -8.44 -4.08
N THR A 93 10.53 -7.16 -4.32
CA THR A 93 10.77 -6.16 -3.26
C THR A 93 9.59 -6.10 -2.30
N THR A 94 8.37 -5.97 -2.84
CA THR A 94 7.15 -5.89 -2.03
C THR A 94 6.90 -7.16 -1.23
N LEU A 95 7.11 -8.34 -1.83
CA LEU A 95 6.97 -9.63 -1.16
C LEU A 95 8.01 -9.83 -0.06
N GLY A 96 9.26 -9.45 -0.31
CA GLY A 96 10.34 -9.47 0.67
C GLY A 96 10.00 -8.58 1.88
N CYS A 97 9.51 -7.36 1.63
CA CYS A 97 9.06 -6.48 2.70
C CYS A 97 7.83 -7.04 3.44
N ARG A 98 6.87 -7.67 2.76
CA ARG A 98 5.74 -8.33 3.42
C ARG A 98 6.22 -9.44 4.35
N PHE A 99 7.13 -10.29 3.87
CA PHE A 99 7.73 -11.35 4.66
C PHE A 99 8.42 -10.76 5.91
N ALA A 100 9.30 -9.77 5.74
CA ALA A 100 9.97 -9.08 6.84
C ALA A 100 8.99 -8.42 7.83
N ALA A 101 7.91 -7.79 7.36
CA ALA A 101 6.91 -7.16 8.21
C ALA A 101 6.19 -8.18 9.09
N LEU A 102 5.78 -9.33 8.53
CA LEU A 102 5.12 -10.40 9.28
C LEU A 102 6.05 -11.06 10.28
N LEU A 103 7.32 -11.20 9.91
CA LEU A 103 8.39 -11.66 10.78
C LEU A 103 8.57 -10.73 11.99
N LEU A 104 8.74 -9.43 11.75
CA LEU A 104 8.86 -8.44 12.82
C LEU A 104 7.61 -8.38 13.70
N LEU A 105 6.43 -8.41 13.07
CA LEU A 105 5.16 -8.38 13.78
C LEU A 105 4.95 -9.63 14.64
N TYR A 106 5.32 -10.81 14.16
CA TYR A 106 5.36 -12.03 14.97
C TYR A 106 6.29 -11.87 16.18
N GLY A 107 7.49 -11.31 15.96
CA GLY A 107 8.49 -11.06 17.01
C GLY A 107 8.04 -10.08 18.09
N ILE A 108 7.21 -9.10 17.74
CA ILE A 108 6.59 -8.14 18.69
C ILE A 108 5.38 -8.79 19.36
N ALA A 109 4.45 -9.32 18.57
CA ALA A 109 3.19 -9.88 19.05
C ALA A 109 3.41 -11.10 19.97
N ARG A 110 4.42 -11.94 19.73
CA ARG A 110 4.76 -13.05 20.65
C ARG A 110 5.04 -12.58 22.07
N ARG A 111 5.50 -11.33 22.26
CA ARG A 111 5.75 -10.72 23.57
C ARG A 111 4.49 -10.11 24.19
N TRP A 112 3.47 -9.83 23.39
CA TRP A 112 2.22 -9.19 23.84
C TRP A 112 1.12 -10.21 24.12
N ILE A 113 0.85 -11.08 23.15
CA ILE A 113 -0.26 -12.05 23.18
C ILE A 113 0.23 -13.50 23.28
N GLY A 114 1.55 -13.69 23.43
CA GLY A 114 2.15 -15.01 23.49
C GLY A 114 2.35 -15.65 22.11
N ARG A 115 3.13 -16.73 22.12
CA ARG A 115 3.70 -17.31 20.91
C ARG A 115 2.68 -17.96 19.98
N ARG A 116 1.76 -18.75 20.55
CA ARG A 116 0.72 -19.47 19.79
C ARG A 116 -0.26 -18.51 19.14
N GLN A 117 -0.80 -17.57 19.91
CA GLN A 117 -1.74 -16.57 19.42
C GLN A 117 -1.07 -15.70 18.36
N SER A 118 0.17 -15.26 18.58
CA SER A 118 0.92 -14.52 17.56
C SER A 118 1.08 -15.30 16.25
N PHE A 119 1.36 -16.60 16.30
CA PHE A 119 1.47 -17.42 15.09
C PHE A 119 0.11 -17.52 14.37
N MET A 120 -0.98 -17.74 15.11
CA MET A 120 -2.33 -17.76 14.54
C MET A 120 -2.72 -16.42 13.89
N ALA A 121 -2.40 -15.30 14.54
CA ALA A 121 -2.66 -13.95 14.01
C ALA A 121 -1.91 -13.72 12.70
N MET A 122 -0.64 -14.11 12.62
CA MET A 122 0.17 -13.92 11.42
C MET A 122 -0.23 -14.87 10.30
N LEU A 123 -0.61 -16.11 10.64
CA LEU A 123 -1.14 -17.05 9.67
C LEU A 123 -2.46 -16.52 9.08
N ALA A 124 -3.37 -16.03 9.92
CA ALA A 124 -4.61 -15.40 9.45
C ALA A 124 -4.33 -14.20 8.53
N LEU A 125 -3.44 -13.28 8.93
CA LEU A 125 -3.04 -12.13 8.13
C LEU A 125 -2.39 -12.53 6.79
N ALA A 126 -1.63 -13.63 6.76
CA ALA A 126 -1.04 -14.16 5.53
C ALA A 126 -2.11 -14.65 4.53
N PHE A 127 -3.25 -15.13 5.01
CA PHE A 127 -4.38 -15.60 4.21
C PHE A 127 -5.46 -14.54 3.92
N LEU A 128 -5.27 -13.30 4.38
CA LEU A 128 -6.20 -12.22 4.03
C LEU A 128 -6.01 -11.79 2.57
N PRO A 129 -7.07 -11.78 1.73
CA PRO A 129 -6.92 -11.60 0.29
C PRO A 129 -6.27 -10.28 -0.11
N TYR A 130 -6.70 -9.14 0.46
CA TYR A 130 -6.15 -7.85 0.08
C TYR A 130 -4.75 -7.60 0.63
N PRO A 131 -4.45 -7.84 1.93
CA PRO A 131 -3.08 -7.79 2.43
C PRO A 131 -2.12 -8.66 1.61
N ALA A 132 -2.52 -9.88 1.24
CA ALA A 132 -1.70 -10.76 0.42
C ALA A 132 -1.46 -10.20 -0.99
N ARG A 133 -2.52 -9.74 -1.67
CA ARG A 133 -2.42 -9.11 -2.99
C ARG A 133 -1.57 -7.85 -2.97
N PHE A 134 -1.72 -6.98 -1.98
CA PHE A 134 -0.87 -5.78 -1.82
C PHE A 134 0.59 -6.16 -1.58
N GLY A 135 0.85 -7.34 -1.03
CA GLY A 135 2.18 -7.89 -0.80
C GLY A 135 2.84 -8.55 -2.00
N SER A 136 2.09 -8.77 -3.07
CA SER A 136 2.56 -9.42 -4.30
C SER A 136 2.40 -8.53 -5.54
N ASP A 137 1.81 -7.36 -5.38
CA ASP A 137 1.69 -6.33 -6.42
C ASP A 137 2.83 -5.31 -6.26
N THR A 138 3.03 -4.44 -7.24
CA THR A 138 4.04 -3.37 -7.18
C THR A 138 3.54 -2.18 -6.36
N MET A 139 3.48 -2.35 -5.04
CA MET A 139 2.95 -1.34 -4.11
C MET A 139 3.90 -1.08 -2.94
N ARG A 140 3.99 0.19 -2.52
CA ARG A 140 4.86 0.63 -1.41
C ARG A 140 4.30 0.35 -0.01
N ASP A 141 3.12 -0.25 0.12
CA ASP A 141 2.40 -0.36 1.39
C ASP A 141 3.11 -1.28 2.39
N TRP A 142 3.58 -2.45 1.96
CA TRP A 142 4.34 -3.36 2.82
C TRP A 142 5.74 -2.86 3.19
N PRO A 143 6.53 -2.30 2.24
CA PRO A 143 7.77 -1.60 2.59
C PRO A 143 7.56 -0.55 3.70
N PHE A 144 6.54 0.30 3.57
CA PHE A 144 6.16 1.25 4.61
C PHE A 144 5.82 0.56 5.95
N LEU A 145 5.05 -0.53 5.93
CA LEU A 145 4.66 -1.25 7.14
C LEU A 145 5.83 -1.88 7.88
N VAL A 146 6.88 -2.35 7.19
CA VAL A 146 8.11 -2.85 7.85
C VAL A 146 8.66 -1.79 8.80
N PHE A 147 8.85 -0.57 8.30
CA PHE A 147 9.39 0.53 9.06
C PHE A 147 8.43 1.04 10.14
N LEU A 148 7.13 1.08 9.84
CA LEU A 148 6.11 1.45 10.83
C LEU A 148 6.11 0.48 12.02
N ILE A 149 6.05 -0.83 11.75
CA ILE A 149 6.00 -1.88 12.78
C ILE A 149 7.31 -1.90 13.58
N ALA A 150 8.46 -1.83 12.90
CA ALA A 150 9.76 -1.80 13.56
C ALA A 150 9.94 -0.54 14.42
N GLY A 151 9.51 0.62 13.93
CA GLY A 151 9.57 1.90 14.64
C GLY A 151 8.66 1.89 15.88
N MET A 152 7.41 1.45 15.74
CA MET A 152 6.48 1.29 16.87
C MET A 152 6.99 0.27 17.89
N GLY A 153 7.53 -0.86 17.43
CA GLY A 153 8.16 -1.85 18.30
C GLY A 153 9.35 -1.28 19.08
N SER A 154 10.20 -0.50 18.40
CA SER A 154 11.35 0.17 19.03
C SER A 154 10.92 1.20 20.06
N LEU A 155 9.90 2.02 19.77
CA LEU A 155 9.32 2.94 20.76
C LEU A 155 8.81 2.21 21.99
N TRP A 156 8.04 1.14 21.79
CA TRP A 156 7.51 0.34 22.88
C TRP A 156 8.64 -0.24 23.75
N VAL A 157 9.69 -0.78 23.13
CA VAL A 157 10.88 -1.30 23.84
C VAL A 157 11.63 -0.18 24.56
N GLY A 158 11.79 0.99 23.95
CA GLY A 158 12.43 2.16 24.53
C GLY A 158 11.70 2.67 25.77
N CYS A 159 10.38 2.80 25.70
CA CYS A 159 9.57 3.20 26.86
C CYS A 159 9.60 2.16 27.97
N ARG A 160 9.57 0.86 27.62
CA ARG A 160 9.59 -0.23 28.62
C ARG A 160 10.95 -0.39 29.31
N ASN A 161 12.04 -0.39 28.55
CA ASN A 161 13.39 -0.65 29.06
C ASN A 161 14.12 0.63 29.49
N ARG A 162 13.52 1.80 29.25
CA ARG A 162 14.06 3.13 29.56
C ARG A 162 15.37 3.46 28.82
N ARG A 163 15.76 2.70 27.79
CA ARG A 163 17.03 2.89 27.08
C ARG A 163 16.86 3.89 25.93
N LEU A 164 17.70 4.92 25.91
CA LEU A 164 17.61 6.05 24.97
C LEU A 164 17.91 5.65 23.51
N GLU A 165 18.76 4.64 23.31
CA GLU A 165 19.14 4.10 21.99
C GLU A 165 17.92 3.71 21.15
N TRP A 166 16.89 3.13 21.76
CA TRP A 166 15.68 2.71 21.07
C TRP A 166 14.87 3.88 20.51
N PHE A 167 14.99 5.08 21.08
CA PHE A 167 14.37 6.28 20.55
C PHE A 167 15.09 6.77 19.28
N VAL A 168 16.43 6.68 19.24
CA VAL A 168 17.21 6.93 18.02
C VAL A 168 16.80 5.93 16.93
N ILE A 169 16.77 4.63 17.26
CA ILE A 169 16.36 3.57 16.31
C ILE A 169 14.93 3.81 15.81
N ALA A 170 13.98 4.12 16.71
CA ALA A 170 12.61 4.44 16.35
C ALA A 170 12.52 5.67 15.43
N GLY A 171 13.30 6.70 15.72
CA GLY A 171 13.42 7.90 14.88
C GLY A 171 13.92 7.54 13.49
N CYS A 172 15.04 6.83 13.40
CA CYS A 172 15.63 6.39 12.12
C CYS A 172 14.63 5.57 11.30
N LEU A 173 13.97 4.60 11.91
CA LEU A 173 12.95 3.79 11.25
C LEU A 173 11.74 4.62 10.80
N SER A 174 11.32 5.61 11.60
CA SER A 174 10.27 6.56 11.22
C SER A 174 10.68 7.42 10.01
N GLY A 175 11.92 7.90 9.99
CA GLY A 175 12.49 8.67 8.88
C GLY A 175 12.59 7.83 7.60
N MET A 176 13.06 6.57 7.72
CA MET A 176 13.08 5.65 6.59
C MET A 176 11.66 5.36 6.09
N GLY A 177 10.70 5.13 6.99
CA GLY A 177 9.29 4.99 6.66
C GLY A 177 8.72 6.21 5.92
N TYR A 178 9.16 7.43 6.29
CA TYR A 178 8.80 8.67 5.62
C TYR A 178 9.20 8.69 4.14
N LEU A 179 10.35 8.08 3.80
CA LEU A 179 10.81 7.96 2.41
C LEU A 179 9.88 7.12 1.54
N PHE A 180 9.09 6.21 2.13
CA PHE A 180 8.05 5.45 1.44
C PHE A 180 6.74 6.23 1.42
N ARG A 181 6.31 6.70 2.58
CA ARG A 181 5.01 7.30 2.85
C ARG A 181 5.14 8.33 3.94
N VAL A 182 4.56 9.51 3.75
CA VAL A 182 4.65 10.62 4.72
C VAL A 182 4.07 10.25 6.09
N GLU A 183 3.16 9.27 6.12
CA GLU A 183 2.61 8.65 7.31
C GLU A 183 3.67 7.94 8.17
N GLY A 184 4.89 7.72 7.67
CA GLY A 184 6.03 7.20 8.44
C GLY A 184 6.41 8.08 9.63
N ALA A 185 6.18 9.40 9.52
CA ALA A 185 6.41 10.37 10.60
C ALA A 185 5.50 10.15 11.82
N GLN A 186 4.44 9.33 11.69
CA GLN A 186 3.54 9.05 12.81
C GLN A 186 4.24 8.41 14.00
N VAL A 187 5.31 7.63 13.78
CA VAL A 187 6.06 7.00 14.87
C VAL A 187 6.65 8.08 15.76
N VAL A 188 7.32 9.08 15.20
CA VAL A 188 7.83 10.23 15.97
C VAL A 188 6.69 10.94 16.72
N LEU A 189 5.60 11.25 16.03
CA LEU A 189 4.47 11.96 16.64
C LEU A 189 3.87 11.18 17.82
N LEU A 190 3.63 9.88 17.64
CA LEU A 190 3.14 8.99 18.70
C LEU A 190 4.15 8.85 19.84
N GLY A 191 5.44 8.78 19.53
CA GLY A 191 6.51 8.76 20.53
C GLY A 191 6.55 10.03 21.37
N LEU A 192 6.42 11.21 20.74
CA LEU A 192 6.35 12.49 21.45
C LEU A 192 5.08 12.60 22.32
N ILE A 193 3.93 12.16 21.81
CA ILE A 193 2.69 12.09 22.60
C ILE A 193 2.88 11.17 23.82
N ALA A 194 3.46 9.98 23.62
CA ALA A 194 3.72 9.05 24.71
C ALA A 194 4.68 9.63 25.76
N LEU A 195 5.78 10.27 25.34
CA LEU A 195 6.72 10.94 26.24
C LEU A 195 6.07 12.11 26.98
N GLY A 196 5.20 12.88 26.31
CA GLY A 196 4.44 13.97 26.93
C GLY A 196 3.44 13.46 27.97
N VAL A 197 2.72 12.39 27.66
CA VAL A 197 1.82 11.74 28.63
C VAL A 197 2.60 11.25 29.84
N GLU A 198 3.74 10.59 29.65
CA GLU A 198 4.63 10.18 30.75
C GLU A 198 5.13 11.36 31.58
N TRP A 199 5.44 12.49 30.93
CA TRP A 199 5.90 13.71 31.60
C TRP A 199 4.88 14.27 32.60
N PHE A 200 3.59 14.29 32.21
CA PHE A 200 2.51 14.86 33.03
C PHE A 200 1.90 13.84 33.99
N ALA A 201 1.60 12.63 33.52
CA ALA A 201 0.89 11.62 34.30
C ALA A 201 1.80 10.82 35.23
N ARG A 202 3.13 10.91 35.07
CA ARG A 202 4.14 10.17 35.86
C ARG A 202 3.80 8.68 35.97
N PHE A 203 3.42 8.05 34.86
CA PHE A 203 3.20 6.60 34.84
C PHE A 203 4.50 5.83 35.14
N THR A 204 5.65 6.46 34.91
CA THR A 204 6.97 5.95 35.23
C THR A 204 7.78 6.93 36.09
N ASP A 205 8.65 6.41 36.96
CA ASP A 205 9.63 7.19 37.75
C ASP A 205 10.80 7.74 36.91
N GLN A 206 10.56 8.09 35.65
CA GLN A 206 11.60 8.66 34.80
C GLN A 206 11.81 10.14 35.12
N SER A 207 13.08 10.56 35.20
CA SER A 207 13.40 11.97 35.34
C SER A 207 12.99 12.74 34.08
N ARG A 208 12.48 13.96 34.28
CA ARG A 208 12.11 14.89 33.19
C ARG A 208 13.23 15.07 32.17
N ARG A 209 14.48 15.22 32.64
CA ARG A 209 15.66 15.33 31.77
C ARG A 209 15.80 14.14 30.80
N ARG A 210 15.55 12.91 31.27
CA ARG A 210 15.63 11.70 30.45
C ARG A 210 14.53 11.66 29.39
N LEU A 211 13.30 12.05 29.74
CA LEU A 211 12.19 12.13 28.79
C LEU A 211 12.46 13.17 27.69
N ALA A 212 13.04 14.32 28.06
CA ALA A 212 13.45 15.35 27.10
C ALA A 212 14.54 14.82 26.14
N LEU A 213 15.58 14.17 26.68
CA LEU A 213 16.63 13.54 25.87
C LEU A 213 16.08 12.47 24.94
N ALA A 214 15.13 11.64 25.39
CA ALA A 214 14.45 10.66 24.54
C ALA A 214 13.73 11.33 23.37
N GLY A 215 13.06 12.47 23.60
CA GLY A 215 12.41 13.27 22.56
C GLY A 215 13.42 13.83 21.54
N VAL A 216 14.54 14.37 22.02
CA VAL A 216 15.62 14.87 21.14
C VAL A 216 16.20 13.75 20.30
N PHE A 217 16.49 12.59 20.90
CA PHE A 217 17.03 11.43 20.19
C PHE A 217 16.06 10.85 19.16
N LEU A 218 14.76 10.86 19.47
CA LEU A 218 13.72 10.47 18.52
C LEU A 218 13.68 11.38 17.29
N LEU A 219 13.76 12.70 17.51
CA LEU A 219 13.80 13.70 16.43
C LEU A 219 15.11 13.63 15.62
N ALA A 220 16.25 13.49 16.29
CA ALA A 220 17.55 13.33 15.65
C ALA A 220 17.59 12.07 14.77
N GLY A 221 17.10 10.93 15.29
CA GLY A 221 16.97 9.70 14.51
C GLY A 221 16.09 9.90 13.28
N PHE A 222 14.95 10.58 13.42
CA PHE A 222 14.07 10.88 12.28
C PHE A 222 14.76 11.72 11.21
N TYR A 223 15.52 12.73 11.63
CA TYR A 223 16.29 13.56 10.71
C TYR A 223 17.30 12.73 9.91
N VAL A 224 18.07 11.87 10.59
CA VAL A 224 19.04 10.95 9.96
C VAL A 224 18.35 9.96 9.01
N GLY A 225 17.23 9.36 9.43
CA GLY A 225 16.55 8.33 8.64
C GLY A 225 15.85 8.85 7.37
N GLY A 226 15.44 10.12 7.34
CA GLY A 226 14.76 10.69 6.17
C GLY A 226 14.43 12.17 6.23
N GLY A 227 14.59 12.84 7.37
CA GLY A 227 14.39 14.29 7.46
C GLY A 227 15.36 15.11 6.61
N TRP A 228 16.56 14.61 6.32
CA TRP A 228 17.48 15.22 5.36
C TRP A 228 16.88 15.33 3.93
N GLN A 229 15.96 14.44 3.55
CA GLN A 229 15.27 14.57 2.27
C GLN A 229 14.38 15.82 2.26
N MET A 230 13.83 16.21 3.41
CA MET A 230 13.04 17.43 3.53
C MET A 230 13.90 18.68 3.33
N THR A 231 15.13 18.68 3.85
CA THR A 231 16.06 19.82 3.70
C THR A 231 16.52 19.95 2.26
N LEU A 232 16.89 18.85 1.59
CA LEU A 232 17.26 18.89 0.17
C LEU A 232 16.13 19.39 -0.73
N ARG A 233 14.87 19.12 -0.36
CA ARG A 233 13.71 19.58 -1.13
C ARG A 233 13.29 21.01 -0.79
N GLY A 234 13.90 21.63 0.22
CA GLY A 234 13.48 22.94 0.74
C GLY A 234 12.04 22.97 1.25
N LYS A 235 11.45 21.80 1.56
CA LYS A 235 10.03 21.65 1.94
C LYS A 235 9.90 20.64 3.07
N ILE A 236 9.54 21.12 4.25
CA ILE A 236 9.29 20.28 5.44
C ILE A 236 7.97 19.52 5.32
N LEU A 237 6.93 20.18 4.80
CA LEU A 237 5.61 19.62 4.62
C LEU A 237 5.33 19.30 3.14
N PRO A 238 4.72 18.14 2.84
CA PRO A 238 4.17 17.86 1.52
C PRO A 238 3.26 19.00 1.07
N ASP A 239 3.33 19.37 -0.21
CA ASP A 239 2.46 20.42 -0.79
C ASP A 239 0.97 20.12 -0.54
N LYS A 240 0.60 18.84 -0.43
CA LYS A 240 -0.76 18.37 -0.09
C LYS A 240 -1.26 18.80 1.30
N LEU A 241 -0.36 19.11 2.23
CA LEU A 241 -0.67 19.56 3.60
C LEU A 241 -0.57 21.08 3.77
N ARG A 242 -0.22 21.83 2.71
CA ARG A 242 -0.26 23.30 2.74
C ARG A 242 -1.71 23.75 2.61
N PHE A 243 -2.40 23.83 3.75
CA PHE A 243 -3.70 24.48 3.86
C PHE A 243 -3.58 25.93 3.36
N GLY A 244 -4.41 26.32 2.39
CA GLY A 244 -4.65 27.73 2.08
C GLY A 244 -3.85 28.36 0.93
N ARG A 245 -3.05 27.62 0.14
CA ARG A 245 -2.53 28.17 -1.13
C ARG A 245 -3.29 27.63 -2.32
N ILE A 246 -4.20 28.46 -2.84
CA ILE A 246 -4.67 28.40 -4.23
C ILE A 246 -3.40 28.50 -5.09
N GLN A 247 -2.89 27.37 -5.60
CA GLN A 247 -1.90 27.39 -6.66
C GLN A 247 -2.64 27.71 -7.97
N THR A 248 -2.89 29.00 -8.20
CA THR A 248 -2.99 29.56 -9.54
C THR A 248 -1.59 29.66 -10.11
N THR A 249 -1.08 28.54 -10.62
CA THR A 249 -0.01 28.55 -11.61
C THR A 249 -0.53 27.81 -12.82
N HIS A 250 -1.24 28.56 -13.66
CA HIS A 250 -1.20 28.32 -15.09
C HIS A 250 0.26 28.49 -15.54
N GLU A 251 1.02 27.40 -15.57
CA GLU A 251 2.09 27.30 -16.56
C GLU A 251 1.40 27.04 -17.90
N PRO A 252 1.67 27.84 -18.95
CA PRO A 252 1.09 27.61 -20.26
C PRO A 252 1.51 26.21 -20.74
N ALA A 253 0.55 25.47 -21.26
CA ALA A 253 0.74 24.17 -21.88
C ALA A 253 1.58 24.32 -23.17
N SER A 254 2.86 24.62 -23.05
CA SER A 254 3.81 24.44 -24.14
C SER A 254 4.02 22.94 -24.30
N GLU A 255 3.57 22.42 -25.43
CA GLU A 255 3.82 21.08 -25.95
C GLU A 255 5.25 20.59 -25.71
N ARG A 256 5.48 19.86 -24.61
CA ARG A 256 6.65 19.01 -24.50
C ARG A 256 6.30 17.63 -25.05
N ILE A 257 6.66 17.44 -26.31
CA ILE A 257 6.76 16.14 -26.96
C ILE A 257 7.72 15.30 -26.13
N VAL A 258 7.22 14.27 -25.46
CA VAL A 258 8.04 13.29 -24.74
C VAL A 258 8.85 12.50 -25.77
N ALA A 259 10.08 12.92 -26.02
CA ALA A 259 11.16 12.15 -26.63
C ALA A 259 12.19 11.97 -25.53
N ARG A 260 12.28 10.75 -24.97
CA ARG A 260 12.89 10.41 -23.67
C ARG A 260 12.33 11.21 -22.47
N PRO A 261 11.77 10.54 -21.45
CA PRO A 261 11.12 11.24 -20.34
C PRO A 261 12.16 11.83 -19.38
N GLU A 262 12.48 13.11 -19.54
CA GLU A 262 12.76 13.96 -18.37
C GLU A 262 11.58 13.80 -17.38
N PRO A 263 11.82 13.49 -16.09
CA PRO A 263 10.76 13.31 -15.09
C PRO A 263 10.04 14.63 -14.77
N GLY A 264 9.14 15.04 -15.66
CA GLY A 264 8.09 15.99 -15.35
C GLY A 264 7.02 15.31 -14.49
N PRO A 265 6.49 15.99 -13.45
CA PRO A 265 5.40 15.45 -12.66
C PRO A 265 4.18 15.26 -13.56
N VAL A 266 3.69 14.02 -13.65
CA VAL A 266 2.41 13.70 -14.26
C VAL A 266 1.33 14.45 -13.46
N LEU A 267 0.85 15.55 -14.05
CA LEU A 267 -0.24 16.37 -13.52
C LEU A 267 -1.52 15.54 -13.56
N ALA A 268 -1.83 14.87 -12.44
CA ALA A 268 -3.20 14.51 -12.13
C ALA A 268 -4.03 15.80 -12.15
N ALA A 269 -5.22 15.75 -12.74
CA ALA A 269 -6.18 16.85 -12.70
C ALA A 269 -6.24 17.40 -11.27
N ILE A 270 -6.02 18.72 -11.14
CA ILE A 270 -5.95 19.40 -9.85
C ILE A 270 -7.32 19.25 -9.20
N ASP A 271 -7.45 18.31 -8.26
CA ASP A 271 -8.57 18.29 -7.34
C ASP A 271 -8.57 19.65 -6.60
N PRO A 272 -9.74 20.30 -6.46
CA PRO A 272 -9.83 21.57 -5.75
C PRO A 272 -9.17 21.45 -4.38
N ALA A 273 -8.54 22.55 -3.93
CA ALA A 273 -7.80 22.57 -2.67
C ALA A 273 -8.58 21.86 -1.55
N PRO A 274 -7.91 21.03 -0.73
CA PRO A 274 -8.56 20.22 0.28
C PRO A 274 -9.52 21.06 1.14
N ARG A 275 -10.83 20.84 0.99
CA ARG A 275 -11.88 21.51 1.76
C ARG A 275 -12.50 20.49 2.71
N TRP A 276 -12.53 20.83 3.99
CA TRP A 276 -13.20 20.02 5.00
C TRP A 276 -14.68 19.84 4.64
N ASN A 277 -15.12 18.59 4.49
CA ASN A 277 -16.51 18.27 4.18
C ASN A 277 -17.19 17.64 5.40
N SER A 278 -18.03 18.41 6.10
CA SER A 278 -18.76 17.94 7.29
C SER A 278 -19.72 16.77 6.98
N LYS A 279 -20.32 16.73 5.78
CA LYS A 279 -21.13 15.59 5.34
C LYS A 279 -20.28 14.34 5.13
N ALA A 280 -19.03 14.49 4.68
CA ALA A 280 -18.08 13.38 4.59
C ALA A 280 -17.67 12.88 5.98
N PHE A 281 -17.48 13.77 6.95
CA PHE A 281 -17.16 13.39 8.33
C PHE A 281 -18.19 12.43 8.93
N VAL A 282 -19.49 12.73 8.81
CA VAL A 282 -20.57 11.85 9.32
C VAL A 282 -20.58 10.48 8.63
N LYS A 283 -20.24 10.42 7.33
CA LYS A 283 -20.17 9.16 6.57
C LYS A 283 -18.90 8.35 6.84
N THR A 284 -17.90 8.95 7.47
CA THR A 284 -16.57 8.37 7.60
C THR A 284 -16.55 7.06 8.39
N PRO A 285 -17.22 6.92 9.55
CA PRO A 285 -17.21 5.67 10.30
C PRO A 285 -17.72 4.48 9.48
N TRP A 286 -18.78 4.70 8.69
CA TRP A 286 -19.33 3.69 7.79
C TRP A 286 -18.36 3.33 6.66
N VAL A 287 -17.74 4.32 6.02
CA VAL A 287 -16.74 4.07 4.98
C VAL A 287 -15.52 3.35 5.54
N LEU A 288 -15.03 3.73 6.72
CA LEU A 288 -13.94 3.07 7.40
C LEU A 288 -14.28 1.60 7.71
N LEU A 289 -15.48 1.35 8.28
CA LEU A 289 -15.95 0.00 8.57
C LEU A 289 -16.02 -0.83 7.28
N ARG A 290 -16.63 -0.29 6.22
CA ARG A 290 -16.73 -0.95 4.92
C ARG A 290 -15.36 -1.26 4.31
N GLN A 291 -14.45 -0.29 4.26
CA GLN A 291 -13.11 -0.49 3.69
C GLN A 291 -12.30 -1.50 4.50
N THR A 292 -12.43 -1.48 5.83
CA THR A 292 -11.79 -2.46 6.73
C THR A 292 -12.39 -3.85 6.53
N ALA A 293 -13.71 -3.97 6.43
CA ALA A 293 -14.42 -5.23 6.18
C ALA A 293 -14.08 -5.81 4.81
N GLU A 294 -14.02 -4.97 3.77
CA GLU A 294 -13.56 -5.40 2.46
C GLU A 294 -12.11 -5.90 2.55
N CYS A 295 -11.22 -5.17 3.22
CA CYS A 295 -9.80 -5.52 3.34
C CYS A 295 -9.57 -6.82 4.14
N MET A 296 -10.26 -7.00 5.26
CA MET A 296 -10.14 -8.17 6.14
C MET A 296 -11.00 -9.36 5.76
N SER A 297 -12.04 -9.19 4.93
CA SER A 297 -13.27 -10.01 4.90
C SER A 297 -14.20 -9.75 6.10
N PRO A 298 -15.53 -9.63 5.90
CA PRO A 298 -16.46 -9.28 6.99
C PRO A 298 -16.44 -10.26 8.18
N HIS A 299 -16.31 -11.57 7.94
CA HIS A 299 -16.29 -12.59 9.00
C HIS A 299 -15.04 -12.46 9.88
N MET A 300 -13.86 -12.27 9.27
CA MET A 300 -12.63 -12.04 10.03
C MET A 300 -12.69 -10.73 10.81
N LEU A 301 -13.30 -9.68 10.25
CA LEU A 301 -13.47 -8.42 10.97
C LEU A 301 -14.35 -8.61 12.22
N ALA A 302 -15.47 -9.34 12.11
CA ALA A 302 -16.33 -9.63 13.24
C ALA A 302 -15.59 -10.39 14.35
N ILE A 303 -14.81 -11.41 13.98
CA ILE A 303 -13.99 -12.20 14.92
C ILE A 303 -12.92 -11.32 15.56
N ALA A 304 -12.23 -10.47 14.79
CA ALA A 304 -11.22 -9.55 15.30
C ALA A 304 -11.82 -8.54 16.29
N TRP A 305 -13.03 -8.04 16.03
CA TRP A 305 -13.75 -7.15 16.96
C TRP A 305 -14.11 -7.84 18.28
N ILE A 306 -14.63 -9.07 18.23
CA ILE A 306 -14.88 -9.88 19.45
C ILE A 306 -13.57 -10.07 20.22
N GLY A 307 -12.49 -10.41 19.52
CA GLY A 307 -11.16 -10.52 20.10
C GLY A 307 -10.68 -9.24 20.75
N LEU A 308 -10.87 -8.09 20.09
CA LEU A 308 -10.48 -6.78 20.60
C LEU A 308 -11.25 -6.45 21.88
N VAL A 309 -12.59 -6.61 21.88
CA VAL A 309 -13.43 -6.32 23.05
C VAL A 309 -13.08 -7.24 24.23
N THR A 310 -12.88 -8.54 23.97
CA THR A 310 -12.55 -9.52 25.02
C THR A 310 -11.15 -9.33 25.58
N ALA A 311 -10.16 -9.01 24.73
CA ALA A 311 -8.83 -8.64 25.16
C ALA A 311 -8.86 -7.31 25.95
N TRP A 312 -9.61 -6.32 25.46
CA TRP A 312 -9.76 -5.04 26.12
C TRP A 312 -10.31 -5.20 27.53
N ARG A 313 -11.38 -5.99 27.72
CA ARG A 313 -11.96 -6.27 29.04
C ARG A 313 -10.99 -6.98 29.99
N ARG A 314 -10.21 -7.95 29.50
CA ARG A 314 -9.25 -8.73 30.32
C ARG A 314 -8.01 -7.96 30.76
N MET A 315 -7.59 -6.94 30.00
CA MET A 315 -6.35 -6.21 30.27
C MET A 315 -6.42 -5.31 31.54
N SER A 316 -6.82 -5.80 32.72
CA SER A 316 -7.06 -5.00 33.94
C SER A 316 -6.02 -3.88 34.22
N GLY A 317 -6.50 -2.72 34.69
CA GLY A 317 -5.65 -1.58 35.08
C GLY A 317 -4.93 -0.83 33.94
N ARG A 318 -4.01 0.08 34.34
CA ARG A 318 -3.12 0.93 33.51
C ARG A 318 -2.09 0.09 32.75
N SER A 319 -2.50 -0.96 32.05
CA SER A 319 -1.57 -1.80 31.29
C SER A 319 -0.99 -0.99 30.13
N THR A 320 0.34 -0.94 30.04
CA THR A 320 1.08 -0.27 28.96
C THR A 320 0.58 -0.72 27.58
N ALA A 321 0.14 -1.96 27.45
CA ALA A 321 -0.46 -2.49 26.21
C ALA A 321 -1.74 -1.75 25.81
N ARG A 322 -2.70 -1.53 26.73
CA ARG A 322 -3.94 -0.76 26.45
C ARG A 322 -3.61 0.65 25.97
N PHE A 323 -2.64 1.30 26.60
CA PHE A 323 -2.19 2.63 26.21
C PHE A 323 -1.69 2.64 24.76
N TRP A 324 -0.77 1.75 24.40
CA TRP A 324 -0.22 1.71 23.03
C TRP A 324 -1.24 1.29 21.97
N ILE A 325 -2.11 0.32 22.28
CA ILE A 325 -3.19 -0.10 21.38
C ILE A 325 -4.17 1.06 21.14
N GLY A 326 -4.59 1.74 22.22
CA GLY A 326 -5.49 2.89 22.15
C GLY A 326 -4.86 4.07 21.42
N LEU A 327 -3.60 4.39 21.72
CA LEU A 327 -2.86 5.49 21.10
C LEU A 327 -2.67 5.25 19.60
N TRP A 328 -2.16 4.07 19.21
CA TRP A 328 -1.94 3.77 17.79
C TRP A 328 -3.26 3.62 17.02
N GLY A 329 -4.22 2.87 17.56
CA GLY A 329 -5.53 2.67 16.93
C GLY A 329 -6.32 3.97 16.81
N GLY A 330 -6.35 4.78 17.88
CA GLY A 330 -7.00 6.09 17.88
C GLY A 330 -6.37 7.05 16.87
N PHE A 331 -5.04 7.13 16.84
CA PHE A 331 -4.33 7.96 15.87
C PHE A 331 -4.62 7.56 14.42
N GLN A 332 -4.62 6.26 14.13
CA GLN A 332 -4.94 5.74 12.81
C GLN A 332 -6.38 6.07 12.38
N ILE A 333 -7.35 5.94 13.30
CA ILE A 333 -8.74 6.33 13.05
C ILE A 333 -8.83 7.83 12.75
N VAL A 334 -8.20 8.69 13.55
CA VAL A 334 -8.18 10.14 13.32
C VAL A 334 -7.57 10.50 11.98
N MET A 335 -6.43 9.89 11.62
CA MET A 335 -5.78 10.11 10.31
C MET A 335 -6.67 9.69 9.14
N LEU A 336 -7.38 8.56 9.25
CA LEU A 336 -8.30 8.11 8.21
C LEU A 336 -9.53 8.99 8.11
N ILE A 337 -10.02 9.50 9.24
CA ILE A 337 -11.12 10.48 9.23
C ILE A 337 -10.69 11.75 8.54
N TYR A 338 -9.53 12.28 8.89
CA TYR A 338 -8.97 13.44 8.23
C TYR A 338 -8.81 13.20 6.72
N LEU A 339 -8.21 12.07 6.31
CA LEU A 339 -8.03 11.71 4.90
C LEU A 339 -9.35 11.73 4.12
N TYR A 340 -10.39 11.08 4.65
CA TYR A 340 -11.68 11.01 3.96
C TYR A 340 -12.43 12.34 3.96
N SER A 341 -12.44 13.06 5.08
CA SER A 341 -13.09 14.38 5.19
C SER A 341 -12.44 15.45 4.32
N THR A 342 -11.15 15.29 4.02
CA THR A 342 -10.36 16.26 3.26
C THR A 342 -10.29 15.95 1.77
N TYR A 343 -10.14 14.68 1.40
CA TYR A 343 -9.97 14.26 0.00
C TYR A 343 -11.18 13.52 -0.58
N GLY A 344 -12.19 13.20 0.23
CA GLY A 344 -13.40 12.50 -0.21
C GLY A 344 -13.19 11.04 -0.62
N TYR A 345 -11.99 10.48 -0.42
CA TYR A 345 -11.69 9.09 -0.75
C TYR A 345 -10.89 8.39 0.36
N MET A 346 -11.20 7.11 0.56
CA MET A 346 -10.47 6.20 1.43
C MET A 346 -10.47 4.84 0.75
N SER A 347 -9.30 4.34 0.38
CA SER A 347 -9.16 3.01 -0.23
C SER A 347 -8.70 1.97 0.79
N ARG A 348 -8.89 0.69 0.46
CA ARG A 348 -8.39 -0.48 1.21
C ARG A 348 -6.90 -0.41 1.59
N ARG A 349 -6.08 0.32 0.83
CA ARG A 349 -4.65 0.50 1.13
C ARG A 349 -4.40 1.40 2.34
N HIS A 350 -5.30 2.34 2.60
CA HIS A 350 -5.18 3.27 3.73
C HIS A 350 -5.51 2.58 5.05
N VAL A 351 -6.46 1.65 5.04
CA VAL A 351 -6.86 0.91 6.25
C VAL A 351 -5.91 -0.24 6.58
N LEU A 352 -4.93 -0.55 5.72
CA LEU A 352 -4.03 -1.69 5.91
C LEU A 352 -3.29 -1.67 7.26
N PRO A 353 -2.75 -0.55 7.78
CA PRO A 353 -2.15 -0.53 9.11
C PRO A 353 -3.12 -0.92 10.23
N ILE A 354 -4.37 -0.46 10.17
CA ILE A 354 -5.42 -0.86 11.13
C ILE A 354 -5.72 -2.35 10.99
N VAL A 355 -5.84 -2.86 9.77
CA VAL A 355 -6.08 -4.29 9.52
C VAL A 355 -4.98 -5.15 10.13
N VAL A 356 -3.71 -4.76 9.95
CA VAL A 356 -2.56 -5.45 10.53
C VAL A 356 -2.64 -5.44 12.07
N ALA A 357 -3.00 -4.32 12.68
CA ALA A 357 -3.20 -4.23 14.14
C ALA A 357 -4.36 -5.11 14.62
N LEU A 358 -5.51 -5.07 13.93
CA LEU A 358 -6.70 -5.85 14.25
C LEU A 358 -6.45 -7.36 14.17
N CYS A 359 -5.59 -7.81 13.26
CA CYS A 359 -5.25 -9.23 13.14
C CYS A 359 -4.62 -9.81 14.42
N LEU A 360 -3.99 -8.98 15.26
CA LEU A 360 -3.45 -9.42 16.56
C LEU A 360 -4.53 -9.91 17.52
N PHE A 361 -5.79 -9.51 17.31
CA PHE A 361 -6.92 -9.90 18.16
C PHE A 361 -7.72 -11.08 17.61
N LEU A 362 -7.44 -11.53 16.37
CA LEU A 362 -8.12 -12.71 15.79
C LEU A 362 -8.03 -13.97 16.67
N PRO A 363 -6.86 -14.35 17.24
CA PRO A 363 -6.77 -15.55 18.07
C PRO A 363 -7.74 -15.51 19.25
N GLU A 364 -7.84 -14.36 19.93
CA GLU A 364 -8.75 -14.19 21.06
C GLU A 364 -10.22 -14.21 20.65
N GLY A 365 -10.53 -13.71 19.46
CA GLY A 365 -11.86 -13.85 18.85
C GLY A 365 -12.23 -15.31 18.57
N PHE A 366 -11.33 -16.07 17.97
CA PHE A 366 -11.53 -17.50 17.70
C PHE A 366 -11.67 -18.31 18.99
N GLU A 367 -10.84 -18.02 20.00
CA GLU A 367 -10.99 -18.62 21.32
C GLU A 367 -12.36 -18.32 21.94
N TYR A 368 -12.82 -17.08 21.87
CA TYR A 368 -14.14 -16.72 22.38
C TYR A 368 -15.27 -17.51 21.69
N VAL A 369 -15.27 -17.54 20.35
CA VAL A 369 -16.28 -18.29 19.58
C VAL A 369 -16.24 -19.78 19.91
N ALA A 370 -15.05 -20.38 20.04
CA ALA A 370 -14.90 -21.78 20.43
C ALA A 370 -15.45 -22.06 21.84
N ARG A 371 -15.28 -21.13 22.80
CA ARG A 371 -15.88 -21.27 24.15
C ARG A 371 -17.41 -21.19 24.10
N CYS A 372 -17.96 -20.34 23.24
CA CYS A 372 -19.42 -20.27 23.04
C CYS A 372 -19.98 -21.57 22.46
N ILE A 373 -19.27 -22.22 21.53
CA ILE A 373 -19.70 -23.48 20.90
C ILE A 373 -19.64 -24.66 21.88
N LEU A 374 -18.56 -24.76 22.67
CA LEU A 374 -18.35 -25.91 23.57
C LEU A 374 -18.95 -25.72 24.97
N GLY A 375 -19.39 -24.51 25.31
CA GLY A 375 -19.79 -24.15 26.67
C GLY A 375 -18.60 -24.02 27.64
N THR A 376 -18.79 -23.30 28.75
CA THR A 376 -17.75 -23.11 29.78
C THR A 376 -17.30 -24.43 30.40
N SER A 377 -18.26 -25.32 30.70
CA SER A 377 -17.98 -26.66 31.22
C SER A 377 -17.19 -27.53 30.24
N GLY A 378 -17.47 -27.43 28.93
CA GLY A 378 -16.76 -28.18 27.88
C GLY A 378 -15.31 -27.76 27.69
N VAL A 379 -14.99 -26.49 27.95
CA VAL A 379 -13.61 -25.97 27.89
C VAL A 379 -12.77 -26.53 29.04
N ALA A 380 -13.35 -26.60 30.25
CA ALA A 380 -12.68 -27.14 31.42
C ALA A 380 -12.51 -28.66 31.34
N SER A 381 -13.53 -29.38 30.87
CA SER A 381 -13.50 -30.85 30.79
C SER A 381 -12.67 -31.38 29.61
N ASN A 382 -12.56 -30.63 28.50
CA ASN A 382 -11.84 -31.08 27.31
C ASN A 382 -10.94 -29.98 26.68
N PRO A 383 -9.79 -29.67 27.30
CA PRO A 383 -8.88 -28.64 26.80
C PRO A 383 -8.30 -28.97 25.42
N VAL A 384 -8.15 -30.25 25.07
CA VAL A 384 -7.68 -30.69 23.75
C VAL A 384 -8.74 -30.39 22.68
N GLY A 385 -10.01 -30.72 22.96
CA GLY A 385 -11.15 -30.41 22.10
C GLY A 385 -11.31 -28.92 21.86
N PHE A 386 -11.18 -28.10 22.91
CA PHE A 386 -11.18 -26.65 22.78
C PHE A 386 -10.08 -26.14 21.83
N ARG A 387 -8.84 -26.63 21.99
CA ARG A 387 -7.74 -26.23 21.11
C ARG A 387 -7.97 -26.66 19.66
N ARG A 388 -8.51 -27.86 19.43
CA ARG A 388 -8.87 -28.35 18.09
C ARG A 388 -9.95 -27.45 17.45
N MET A 389 -11.00 -27.11 18.19
CA MET A 389 -12.07 -26.23 17.72
C MET A 389 -11.54 -24.86 17.26
N VAL A 390 -10.65 -24.24 18.05
CA VAL A 390 -10.02 -22.96 17.68
C VAL A 390 -9.26 -23.06 16.34
N TRP A 391 -8.53 -24.15 16.12
CA TRP A 391 -7.82 -24.37 14.85
C TRP A 391 -8.76 -24.67 13.69
N ILE A 392 -9.84 -25.42 13.90
CA ILE A 392 -10.88 -25.66 12.89
C ILE A 392 -11.52 -24.34 12.46
N LEU A 393 -11.88 -23.47 13.41
CA LEU A 393 -12.46 -22.16 13.11
C LEU A 393 -11.48 -21.27 12.32
N LEU A 394 -10.21 -21.26 12.71
CA LEU A 394 -9.17 -20.54 11.97
C LEU A 394 -9.02 -21.07 10.54
N ALA A 395 -8.93 -22.40 10.38
CA ALA A 395 -8.83 -23.06 9.08
C ALA A 395 -10.05 -22.78 8.19
N ALA A 396 -11.27 -22.87 8.73
CA ALA A 396 -12.50 -22.54 8.02
C ALA A 396 -12.52 -21.07 7.59
N GLY A 397 -12.14 -20.15 8.49
CA GLY A 397 -12.05 -18.73 8.17
C GLY A 397 -11.06 -18.44 7.04
N MET A 398 -9.91 -19.12 7.01
CA MET A 398 -8.93 -19.02 5.94
C MET A 398 -9.44 -19.65 4.63
N ALA A 399 -10.10 -20.80 4.70
CA ALA A 399 -10.66 -21.50 3.54
C ALA A 399 -11.67 -20.62 2.78
N ILE A 400 -12.51 -19.85 3.49
CA ILE A 400 -13.43 -18.87 2.88
C ILE A 400 -12.70 -17.81 2.04
N ASN A 401 -11.45 -17.48 2.40
CA ASN A 401 -10.64 -16.50 1.68
C ASN A 401 -9.87 -17.09 0.48
N VAL A 402 -9.73 -18.43 0.40
CA VAL A 402 -8.96 -19.11 -0.65
C VAL A 402 -9.46 -18.82 -2.06
N PRO A 403 -10.77 -18.85 -2.39
CA PRO A 403 -11.23 -18.56 -3.76
C PRO A 403 -10.79 -17.18 -4.26
N LYS A 404 -10.76 -16.18 -3.36
CA LYS A 404 -10.31 -14.82 -3.68
C LYS A 404 -8.79 -14.73 -3.76
N LEU A 405 -8.03 -15.57 -3.07
CA LEU A 405 -6.58 -15.68 -3.25
C LEU A 405 -6.20 -16.43 -4.52
N ALA A 406 -6.97 -17.46 -4.89
CA ALA A 406 -6.73 -18.28 -6.07
C ALA A 406 -6.96 -17.52 -7.37
N SER A 407 -7.84 -16.50 -7.39
CA SER A 407 -8.06 -15.72 -8.61
C SER A 407 -6.80 -14.93 -9.00
N PRO A 408 -6.38 -14.97 -10.28
CA PRO A 408 -5.23 -14.21 -10.79
C PRO A 408 -5.29 -12.73 -10.40
N LEU A 409 -4.13 -12.15 -10.08
CA LEU A 409 -4.07 -10.75 -9.66
C LEU A 409 -4.42 -9.85 -10.86
N ARG A 410 -5.49 -9.07 -10.68
CA ARG A 410 -6.10 -8.19 -11.70
C ARG A 410 -6.63 -8.91 -12.94
N GLU A 411 -7.20 -10.11 -12.77
CA GLU A 411 -7.95 -10.79 -13.84
C GLU A 411 -9.06 -9.90 -14.43
N ASP A 412 -9.63 -9.00 -13.63
CA ASP A 412 -10.63 -8.03 -14.06
C ASP A 412 -10.11 -7.03 -15.12
N LYS A 413 -8.80 -7.01 -15.38
CA LYS A 413 -8.10 -6.14 -16.34
C LYS A 413 -7.40 -6.91 -17.46
N ARG A 414 -7.76 -8.17 -17.72
CA ARG A 414 -7.16 -8.99 -18.77
C ARG A 414 -7.21 -8.36 -20.17
N GLY A 415 -8.29 -7.64 -20.50
CA GLY A 415 -8.40 -6.90 -21.77
C GLY A 415 -7.29 -5.86 -21.98
N TYR A 416 -6.76 -5.26 -20.91
CA TYR A 416 -5.62 -4.34 -21.02
C TYR A 416 -4.35 -5.08 -21.46
N ARG A 417 -4.09 -6.26 -20.89
CA ARG A 417 -2.92 -7.08 -21.25
C ARG A 417 -3.00 -7.58 -22.70
N LEU A 418 -4.20 -7.92 -23.15
CA LEU A 418 -4.46 -8.31 -24.54
C LEU A 418 -4.23 -7.13 -25.51
N ALA A 419 -4.77 -5.95 -25.19
CA ALA A 419 -4.52 -4.74 -25.98
C ALA A 419 -3.03 -4.34 -26.00
N SER A 420 -2.31 -4.49 -24.89
CA SER A 420 -0.86 -4.28 -24.85
C SER A 420 -0.12 -5.21 -25.79
N ARG A 421 -0.46 -6.51 -25.78
CA ARG A 421 0.15 -7.51 -26.65
C ARG A 421 -0.12 -7.17 -28.12
N TRP A 422 -1.38 -6.87 -28.46
CA TRP A 422 -1.75 -6.46 -29.81
C TRP A 422 -0.94 -5.24 -30.27
N LEU A 423 -0.79 -4.22 -29.43
CA LEU A 423 0.03 -3.04 -29.76
C LEU A 423 1.50 -3.39 -29.98
N ALA A 424 2.09 -4.26 -29.16
CA ALA A 424 3.47 -4.68 -29.31
C ALA A 424 3.71 -5.41 -30.64
N GLU A 425 2.76 -6.26 -31.05
CA GLU A 425 2.83 -7.07 -32.27
C GLU A 425 2.48 -6.29 -33.56
N ASN A 426 1.60 -5.29 -33.47
CA ASN A 426 1.00 -4.63 -34.64
C ASN A 426 1.41 -3.17 -34.83
N THR A 427 2.37 -2.66 -34.03
CA THR A 427 2.88 -1.30 -34.18
C THR A 427 4.41 -1.27 -34.13
N PRO A 428 5.08 -0.41 -34.92
CA PRO A 428 6.53 -0.23 -34.82
C PRO A 428 6.97 0.21 -33.42
N GLU A 429 8.20 -0.12 -33.04
CA GLU A 429 8.83 0.44 -31.85
C GLU A 429 8.83 1.97 -31.90
N GLY A 430 8.71 2.62 -30.73
CA GLY A 430 8.64 4.08 -30.64
C GLY A 430 7.28 4.70 -31.03
N THR A 431 6.33 3.91 -31.54
CA THR A 431 4.97 4.39 -31.84
C THR A 431 4.32 5.00 -30.60
N LYS A 432 3.93 6.28 -30.68
CA LYS A 432 3.26 7.00 -29.59
C LYS A 432 1.78 6.60 -29.52
N VAL A 433 1.33 6.15 -28.36
CA VAL A 433 -0.06 5.72 -28.15
C VAL A 433 -0.76 6.62 -27.13
N LEU A 434 -1.99 7.03 -27.44
CA LEU A 434 -2.86 7.70 -26.48
C LEU A 434 -3.65 6.62 -25.72
N VAL A 435 -3.57 6.58 -24.40
CA VAL A 435 -4.21 5.51 -23.59
C VAL A 435 -5.03 6.08 -22.46
N ASP A 436 -6.16 5.44 -22.13
CA ASP A 436 -6.90 5.73 -20.89
C ASP A 436 -6.17 5.17 -19.64
N ASP A 437 -5.30 4.16 -19.81
CA ASP A 437 -4.55 3.51 -18.74
C ASP A 437 -3.08 3.28 -19.16
N ALA A 438 -2.15 3.85 -18.38
CA ALA A 438 -0.71 3.78 -18.61
C ALA A 438 -0.16 2.35 -18.73
N ARG A 439 -0.81 1.38 -18.08
CA ARG A 439 -0.38 -0.03 -18.10
C ARG A 439 -0.43 -0.62 -19.49
N ILE A 440 -1.38 -0.19 -20.32
CA ILE A 440 -1.53 -0.73 -21.66
C ILE A 440 -0.24 -0.49 -22.47
N ALA A 441 0.21 0.76 -22.53
CA ALA A 441 1.40 1.10 -23.28
C ALA A 441 2.70 0.70 -22.58
N PHE A 442 2.74 0.70 -21.23
CA PHE A 442 3.90 0.22 -20.48
C PHE A 442 4.22 -1.25 -20.79
N TYR A 443 3.21 -2.12 -20.82
CA TYR A 443 3.40 -3.53 -21.15
C TYR A 443 3.61 -3.80 -22.64
N ALA A 444 3.24 -2.84 -23.50
CA ALA A 444 3.51 -2.90 -24.94
C ALA A 444 4.91 -2.36 -25.30
N ASP A 445 5.63 -1.82 -24.31
CA ASP A 445 6.85 -1.03 -24.49
C ASP A 445 6.69 0.04 -25.58
N ARG A 446 5.66 0.89 -25.40
CA ARG A 446 5.37 1.99 -26.31
C ARG A 446 5.38 3.33 -25.57
N PRO A 447 5.97 4.40 -26.15
CA PRO A 447 5.78 5.75 -25.65
C PRO A 447 4.29 6.10 -25.60
N TYR A 448 3.86 6.79 -24.54
CA TYR A 448 2.43 7.09 -24.38
C TYR A 448 2.13 8.44 -23.76
N LEU A 449 0.90 8.87 -23.99
CA LEU A 449 0.26 9.95 -23.25
C LEU A 449 -1.02 9.39 -22.61
N ILE A 450 -1.25 9.70 -21.33
CA ILE A 450 -2.53 9.41 -20.69
C ILE A 450 -3.54 10.42 -21.22
N ARG A 451 -4.67 9.94 -21.74
CA ARG A 451 -5.70 10.82 -22.29
C ARG A 451 -6.19 11.80 -21.21
N PRO A 452 -6.12 13.12 -21.44
CA PRO A 452 -6.75 14.08 -20.54
C PRO A 452 -8.28 14.03 -20.70
N SER A 453 -9.01 14.19 -19.59
CA SER A 453 -10.46 13.98 -19.52
C SER A 453 -11.33 14.86 -20.46
N LYS A 454 -10.75 15.90 -21.09
CA LYS A 454 -11.47 16.85 -21.94
C LYS A 454 -10.76 17.24 -23.25
N THR A 455 -9.60 16.67 -23.56
CA THR A 455 -8.81 17.15 -24.71
C THR A 455 -9.23 16.47 -25.99
N SER A 456 -9.39 17.26 -27.05
CA SER A 456 -9.54 16.76 -28.40
C SER A 456 -8.37 15.83 -28.74
N VAL A 457 -8.67 14.69 -29.35
CA VAL A 457 -7.65 13.73 -29.78
C VAL A 457 -6.74 14.44 -30.78
N SER A 458 -5.54 14.81 -30.34
CA SER A 458 -4.58 15.46 -31.23
C SER A 458 -4.12 14.47 -32.30
N GLN A 459 -3.95 14.93 -33.53
CA GLN A 459 -3.50 14.13 -34.68
C GLN A 459 -2.07 13.55 -34.52
N ARG A 460 -1.39 13.84 -33.40
CA ARG A 460 -0.02 13.43 -33.11
C ARG A 460 0.11 11.98 -32.65
N TYR A 461 -1.00 11.31 -32.34
CA TYR A 461 -0.99 9.93 -31.87
C TYR A 461 -1.66 9.05 -32.93
N PRO A 462 -0.94 8.11 -33.58
CA PRO A 462 -1.53 7.21 -34.58
C PRO A 462 -2.52 6.20 -33.98
N TYR A 463 -2.41 5.91 -32.69
CA TYR A 463 -3.27 4.95 -32.00
C TYR A 463 -3.84 5.52 -30.73
N LEU A 464 -5.07 5.09 -30.43
CA LEU A 464 -5.81 5.43 -29.24
C LEU A 464 -6.38 4.15 -28.63
N VAL A 465 -6.13 3.90 -27.35
CA VAL A 465 -6.77 2.80 -26.61
C VAL A 465 -7.75 3.37 -25.61
N SER A 466 -9.00 2.92 -25.70
CA SER A 466 -10.05 3.39 -24.81
C SER A 466 -10.93 2.27 -24.29
N ARG A 467 -11.42 2.44 -23.06
CA ARG A 467 -12.45 1.56 -22.50
C ARG A 467 -13.80 1.96 -23.07
N LYS A 468 -14.45 1.04 -23.77
CA LYS A 468 -15.82 1.17 -24.22
C LYS A 468 -16.73 0.54 -23.18
N SER A 469 -17.49 1.37 -22.48
CA SER A 469 -18.53 0.88 -21.57
C SER A 469 -19.87 0.79 -22.29
N ARG A 470 -20.64 -0.28 -22.04
CA ARG A 470 -21.92 -0.52 -22.71
C ARG A 470 -22.94 0.59 -22.41
N ASP A 471 -22.92 1.11 -21.18
CA ASP A 471 -23.90 2.08 -20.70
C ASP A 471 -23.57 3.53 -21.10
N ALA A 472 -22.31 3.82 -21.42
CA ALA A 472 -21.85 5.17 -21.73
C ALA A 472 -22.09 5.60 -23.19
N GLY A 473 -22.71 4.74 -24.02
CA GLY A 473 -22.81 4.94 -25.46
C GLY A 473 -21.44 4.87 -26.17
N ASN A 474 -21.44 4.86 -27.50
CA ASN A 474 -20.17 4.86 -28.24
C ASN A 474 -19.36 6.11 -27.88
N PRO A 475 -18.05 5.99 -27.59
CA PRO A 475 -17.20 7.15 -27.31
C PRO A 475 -17.32 8.15 -28.45
N GLN A 476 -17.38 9.46 -28.13
CA GLN A 476 -17.57 10.56 -29.09
C GLN A 476 -16.61 10.50 -30.30
N VAL A 477 -15.48 9.80 -30.16
CA VAL A 477 -14.52 9.48 -31.21
C VAL A 477 -15.18 8.91 -32.47
N ARG A 478 -16.19 8.04 -32.33
CA ARG A 478 -16.89 7.44 -33.49
C ARG A 478 -17.75 8.44 -34.26
N LYS A 479 -18.25 9.49 -33.62
CA LYS A 479 -19.20 10.43 -34.23
C LYS A 479 -18.57 11.35 -35.29
N ARG A 480 -17.25 11.34 -35.46
CA ARG A 480 -16.55 12.24 -36.41
C ARG A 480 -15.75 11.53 -37.51
N GLY A 481 -15.80 10.19 -37.60
CA GLY A 481 -15.03 9.44 -38.62
C GLY A 481 -13.50 9.57 -38.48
N VAL A 482 -13.00 10.05 -37.33
CA VAL A 482 -11.57 10.37 -37.12
C VAL A 482 -10.76 9.14 -36.72
N ALA A 483 -11.40 8.03 -36.32
CA ALA A 483 -10.69 6.83 -35.93
C ALA A 483 -11.47 5.55 -36.26
N GLU A 484 -10.75 4.53 -36.71
CA GLU A 484 -11.27 3.20 -37.02
C GLU A 484 -10.88 2.22 -35.90
N PRO A 485 -11.81 1.40 -35.38
CA PRO A 485 -11.47 0.35 -34.43
C PRO A 485 -10.69 -0.75 -35.17
N VAL A 486 -9.46 -1.02 -34.75
CA VAL A 486 -8.57 -2.03 -35.35
C VAL A 486 -8.45 -3.29 -34.49
N TYR A 487 -8.79 -3.20 -33.20
CA TYR A 487 -8.80 -4.32 -32.28
C TYR A 487 -9.78 -4.07 -31.13
N SER A 488 -10.43 -5.12 -30.66
CA SER A 488 -11.21 -5.10 -29.42
C SER A 488 -11.01 -6.38 -28.62
N ALA A 489 -11.02 -6.25 -27.30
CA ALA A 489 -10.99 -7.39 -26.38
C ALA A 489 -11.93 -7.12 -25.20
N PRO A 490 -12.60 -8.16 -24.66
CA PRO A 490 -13.38 -8.02 -23.44
C PRO A 490 -12.46 -7.63 -22.28
N LEU A 491 -12.89 -6.71 -21.42
CA LEU A 491 -12.10 -6.23 -20.29
C LEU A 491 -11.77 -7.38 -19.32
N ASN A 492 -12.74 -8.27 -19.09
CA ASN A 492 -12.58 -9.55 -18.41
C ASN A 492 -13.69 -10.52 -18.82
N SER A 493 -13.60 -11.79 -18.40
CA SER A 493 -14.54 -12.86 -18.77
C SER A 493 -15.99 -12.65 -18.28
N ARG A 494 -16.22 -11.75 -17.33
CA ARG A 494 -17.54 -11.48 -16.73
C ARG A 494 -18.12 -10.11 -17.11
N SER A 495 -17.32 -9.23 -17.71
CA SER A 495 -17.69 -7.85 -18.00
C SER A 495 -18.08 -7.71 -19.46
N GLN A 496 -19.15 -6.94 -19.69
CA GLN A 496 -19.56 -6.53 -21.04
C GLN A 496 -18.78 -5.31 -21.54
N ASP A 497 -17.88 -4.74 -20.73
CA ASP A 497 -17.01 -3.67 -21.18
C ASP A 497 -15.88 -4.22 -22.04
N GLU A 498 -15.47 -3.44 -23.03
CA GLU A 498 -14.40 -3.79 -23.94
C GLU A 498 -13.26 -2.77 -23.88
N VAL A 499 -12.06 -3.24 -24.20
CA VAL A 499 -10.90 -2.40 -24.47
C VAL A 499 -10.75 -2.37 -25.97
N VAL A 500 -10.87 -1.19 -26.56
CA VAL A 500 -10.84 -1.01 -28.02
C VAL A 500 -9.62 -0.19 -28.39
N VAL A 501 -8.84 -0.69 -29.34
CA VAL A 501 -7.74 0.03 -29.97
C VAL A 501 -8.28 0.64 -31.27
N TYR A 502 -8.13 1.95 -31.37
CA TYR A 502 -8.50 2.74 -32.52
C TYR A 502 -7.23 3.19 -33.24
N ARG A 503 -7.19 3.04 -34.57
CA ARG A 503 -6.23 3.73 -35.43
C ARG A 503 -6.83 5.08 -35.80
N ILE A 504 -6.09 6.15 -35.55
CA ILE A 504 -6.52 7.51 -35.85
C ILE A 504 -6.25 7.76 -37.34
N LEU A 505 -7.33 7.92 -38.10
CA LEU A 505 -7.28 8.25 -39.51
C LEU A 505 -6.81 9.69 -39.61
N ARG A 506 -5.63 9.91 -40.19
CA ARG A 506 -5.22 11.27 -40.55
C ARG A 506 -6.28 11.78 -41.54
N PRO A 507 -6.99 12.90 -41.28
CA PRO A 507 -7.71 13.53 -42.37
C PRO A 507 -6.69 13.80 -43.49
N PRO A 508 -7.08 13.66 -44.77
CA PRO A 508 -6.20 14.06 -45.86
C PRO A 508 -5.74 15.48 -45.52
N PHE A 509 -4.41 15.68 -45.46
CA PHE A 509 -3.79 16.95 -45.13
C PHE A 509 -4.60 18.04 -45.82
N ARG A 510 -5.36 18.86 -45.08
CA ARG A 510 -5.90 20.09 -45.66
C ARG A 510 -4.64 20.84 -46.05
N LYS A 511 -4.37 20.94 -47.36
CA LYS A 511 -3.31 21.79 -47.88
C LYS A 511 -3.43 23.10 -47.09
N PRO A 512 -2.33 23.61 -46.51
CA PRO A 512 -2.38 24.90 -45.86
C PRO A 512 -3.07 25.87 -46.83
N PRO A 513 -4.00 26.72 -46.35
CA PRO A 513 -4.66 27.68 -47.23
C PRO A 513 -3.57 28.39 -48.02
N PRO A 514 -3.72 28.55 -49.35
CA PRO A 514 -2.70 29.19 -50.17
C PRO A 514 -2.29 30.48 -49.46
N GLN A 515 -0.99 30.61 -49.17
CA GLN A 515 -0.47 31.86 -48.62
C GLN A 515 -0.91 32.93 -49.61
N LYS A 516 -1.79 33.84 -49.17
CA LYS A 516 -2.11 35.03 -49.96
C LYS A 516 -0.76 35.73 -50.15
N GLY A 517 -0.31 35.80 -51.40
CA GLY A 517 0.88 36.55 -51.76
C GLY A 517 0.76 38.02 -51.34
N PRO A 518 1.89 38.74 -51.26
CA PRO A 518 1.93 40.13 -50.82
C PRO A 518 0.99 41.05 -51.59
#